data_AF-A0A376TX36-F1
#
_entry.id   AF-A0A376TX36-F1
#
_cell.length_a   1.000
_cell.length_b   1.000
_cell.length_c   1.000
_cell.angle_alpha   90.00
_cell.angle_beta   90.00
_cell.angle_gamma   90.00
#
_symmetry.space_group_name_H-M   'P 1'
#
loop_
_entity.id
_entity.type
_entity.pdbx_description
1 polymer ?
#
loop_
_entity_poly.entity_id
_entity_poly.type
_entity_poly.pdbx_seq_one_letter_code
_entity_poly.pdbx_strand_id
1 'polypeptide(L)'
;MSCQDDPIPLTDDIVAERAARLAKVAEETCLEHFGEADLEYVIGTEVPVPGGAHETLSELAVTTPDAARAMLEAHRHAFEKQGLNAIWPRIIALVVQPGVEFDHTNVIDYQPAKASALSQMVENYETLIFEAHSTDYQTPQSLRQLVIDHFAILKVGPALTFALREALFSLAAIEEELVPAKACSGLRQVLEDVMLDRPEYWQSHYHGDGNARRLARGYSYSDRVRYYWPDSQI
;
A
#
# COMPACT_ATOMS: atom_id res chain seq x y z
N MET A 1 -5.62 13.16 0.03
CA MET A 1 -4.46 14.07 0.00
C MET A 1 -4.88 15.52 -0.22
N SER A 2 -4.02 16.48 0.15
CA SER A 2 -4.17 17.90 -0.17
C SER A 2 -4.10 18.13 -1.69
N CYS A 3 -5.00 18.94 -2.23
CA CYS A 3 -4.95 19.50 -3.57
C CYS A 3 -4.15 20.82 -3.58
N GLN A 4 -4.02 21.47 -4.74
CA GLN A 4 -3.17 22.66 -4.94
C GLN A 4 -3.43 23.80 -3.94
N ASP A 5 -4.68 24.01 -3.53
CA ASP A 5 -5.10 25.12 -2.67
C ASP A 5 -5.45 24.67 -1.23
N ASP A 6 -5.15 23.42 -0.89
CA ASP A 6 -5.47 22.86 0.42
C ASP A 6 -4.38 23.15 1.48
N PRO A 7 -4.75 23.15 2.77
CA PRO A 7 -3.76 23.07 3.83
C PRO A 7 -2.95 21.77 3.74
N ILE A 8 -1.71 21.82 4.21
CA ILE A 8 -0.80 20.67 4.27
C ILE A 8 -0.33 20.49 5.72
N PRO A 9 -0.69 19.37 6.40
CA PRO A 9 -1.62 18.33 5.96
C PRO A 9 -3.10 18.77 6.01
N LEU A 10 -3.98 17.98 5.40
CA LEU A 10 -5.43 18.10 5.63
C LEU A 10 -5.78 17.77 7.09
N THR A 11 -6.86 18.36 7.60
CA THR A 11 -7.46 17.92 8.87
C THR A 11 -8.32 16.67 8.66
N ASP A 12 -8.52 15.89 9.72
CA ASP A 12 -9.39 14.70 9.69
C ASP A 12 -10.81 15.04 9.23
N ASP A 13 -11.33 16.21 9.62
CA ASP A 13 -12.64 16.70 9.17
C ASP A 13 -12.71 16.87 7.64
N ILE A 14 -11.69 17.47 7.02
CA ILE A 14 -11.67 17.67 5.57
C ILE A 14 -11.56 16.31 4.85
N VAL A 15 -10.74 15.40 5.39
CA VAL A 15 -10.61 14.03 4.83
C VAL A 15 -11.94 13.30 4.91
N ALA A 16 -12.59 13.31 6.07
CA ALA A 16 -13.87 12.67 6.32
C ALA A 16 -15.01 13.25 5.44
N GLU A 17 -15.08 14.59 5.29
CA GLU A 17 -16.07 15.24 4.43
C GLU A 17 -15.90 14.86 2.95
N ARG A 18 -14.66 14.73 2.49
CA ARG A 18 -14.37 14.26 1.13
C ARG A 18 -14.74 12.79 0.95
N ALA A 19 -14.44 11.94 1.94
CA ALA A 19 -14.83 10.54 1.93
C ALA A 19 -16.36 10.37 1.89
N ALA A 20 -17.09 11.12 2.73
CA ALA A 20 -18.55 11.12 2.75
C ALA A 20 -19.18 11.55 1.42
N ARG A 21 -18.58 12.55 0.74
CA ARG A 21 -19.03 12.94 -0.60
C ARG A 21 -18.83 11.82 -1.63
N LEU A 22 -17.70 11.10 -1.58
CA LEU A 22 -17.45 9.97 -2.48
C LEU A 22 -18.40 8.80 -2.21
N ALA A 23 -18.63 8.47 -0.94
CA ALA A 23 -19.60 7.44 -0.54
C ALA A 23 -21.01 7.79 -1.02
N LYS A 24 -21.44 9.06 -0.91
CA LYS A 24 -22.74 9.52 -1.41
C LYS A 24 -22.93 9.24 -2.89
N VAL A 25 -21.92 9.60 -3.70
CA VAL A 25 -21.96 9.37 -5.15
C VAL A 25 -22.03 7.86 -5.43
N ALA A 26 -21.28 7.04 -4.71
CA ALA A 26 -21.32 5.59 -4.87
C ALA A 26 -22.71 5.00 -4.56
N GLU A 27 -23.30 5.40 -3.43
CA GLU A 27 -24.63 4.95 -3.00
C GLU A 27 -25.74 5.38 -3.97
N GLU A 28 -25.76 6.66 -4.38
CA GLU A 28 -26.75 7.17 -5.34
C GLU A 28 -26.64 6.47 -6.69
N THR A 29 -25.41 6.24 -7.16
CA THR A 29 -25.15 5.52 -8.43
C THR A 29 -25.61 4.07 -8.34
N CYS A 30 -25.34 3.38 -7.23
CA CYS A 30 -25.78 2.00 -7.03
C CYS A 30 -27.31 1.88 -7.03
N LEU A 31 -27.99 2.76 -6.31
CA LEU A 31 -29.45 2.81 -6.30
C LEU A 31 -30.02 3.10 -7.69
N GLU A 32 -29.43 4.03 -8.44
CA GLU A 32 -29.88 4.38 -9.79
C GLU A 32 -29.72 3.21 -10.79
N HIS A 33 -28.60 2.51 -10.75
CA HIS A 33 -28.27 1.49 -11.75
C HIS A 33 -28.69 0.06 -11.37
N PHE A 34 -28.72 -0.26 -10.08
CA PHE A 34 -28.95 -1.62 -9.59
C PHE A 34 -30.18 -1.74 -8.68
N GLY A 35 -30.78 -0.62 -8.24
CA GLY A 35 -31.97 -0.61 -7.40
C GLY A 35 -31.71 -0.91 -5.91
N GLU A 36 -30.46 -1.21 -5.55
CA GLU A 36 -30.00 -1.42 -4.19
C GLU A 36 -28.55 -0.91 -4.03
N ALA A 37 -28.14 -0.66 -2.79
CA ALA A 37 -26.78 -0.29 -2.46
C ALA A 37 -26.28 -1.19 -1.32
N ASP A 38 -25.39 -2.12 -1.66
CA ASP A 38 -24.82 -3.16 -0.81
C ASP A 38 -23.29 -3.07 -0.70
N LEU A 39 -22.71 -1.96 -1.16
CA LEU A 39 -21.26 -1.68 -1.10
C LEU A 39 -20.72 -1.71 0.33
N GLU A 40 -19.56 -2.34 0.50
CA GLU A 40 -18.74 -2.27 1.71
C GLU A 40 -17.63 -1.24 1.54
N TYR A 41 -17.25 -0.59 2.64
CA TYR A 41 -16.32 0.54 2.62
C TYR A 41 -15.15 0.29 3.57
N VAL A 42 -13.97 0.67 3.09
CA VAL A 42 -12.77 0.86 3.89
C VAL A 42 -12.50 2.35 3.96
N ILE A 43 -12.24 2.87 5.15
CA ILE A 43 -11.97 4.30 5.38
C ILE A 43 -10.61 4.50 6.03
N GLY A 44 -10.17 5.76 6.06
CA GLY A 44 -8.90 6.15 6.65
C GLY A 44 -7.72 6.07 5.69
N THR A 45 -6.56 6.36 6.25
CA THR A 45 -5.28 6.35 5.55
C THR A 45 -4.21 6.02 6.57
N GLU A 46 -3.24 5.27 6.12
CA GLU A 46 -1.94 5.15 6.74
C GLU A 46 -1.26 6.52 6.70
N VAL A 47 -0.78 6.98 7.87
CA VAL A 47 0.03 8.19 8.00
C VAL A 47 1.28 7.80 8.76
N PRO A 48 2.48 7.98 8.17
CA PRO A 48 2.75 8.54 6.84
C PRO A 48 2.31 7.61 5.68
N VAL A 49 2.18 8.19 4.48
CA VAL A 49 1.81 7.49 3.22
C VAL A 49 2.82 6.34 2.96
N PRO A 50 2.39 5.13 2.57
CA PRO A 50 3.23 3.96 2.54
C PRO A 50 4.03 3.88 1.24
N GLY A 51 5.11 3.09 1.26
CA GLY A 51 5.95 2.86 0.07
C GLY A 51 6.79 4.07 -0.36
N GLY A 52 6.98 5.04 0.53
CA GLY A 52 7.65 6.31 0.26
C GLY A 52 8.61 6.76 1.36
N ALA A 53 9.26 5.83 2.06
CA ALA A 53 10.37 6.19 2.93
C ALA A 53 11.52 6.73 2.07
N HIS A 54 11.53 8.05 1.87
CA HIS A 54 12.61 8.80 1.22
C HIS A 54 13.88 8.84 2.09
N GLU A 55 13.76 8.44 3.36
CA GLU A 55 14.84 8.36 4.35
C GLU A 55 14.94 6.94 4.91
N THR A 56 16.13 6.56 5.35
CA THR A 56 16.43 5.28 5.99
C THR A 56 15.38 4.96 7.06
N LEU A 57 14.66 3.85 6.90
CA LEU A 57 13.63 3.39 7.82
C LEU A 57 14.25 3.02 9.18
N SER A 58 14.36 3.96 10.11
CA SER A 58 14.85 3.68 11.46
C SER A 58 13.74 3.30 12.42
N GLU A 59 12.60 4.02 12.41
CA GLU A 59 11.44 3.74 13.26
C GLU A 59 10.13 4.15 12.58
N LEU A 60 9.12 3.30 12.70
CA LEU A 60 7.76 3.55 12.20
C LEU A 60 6.79 3.63 13.38
N ALA A 61 6.08 4.75 13.48
CA ALA A 61 5.10 4.96 14.53
C ALA A 61 3.83 4.15 14.23
N VAL A 62 3.43 3.30 15.19
CA VAL A 62 2.14 2.62 15.16
C VAL A 62 1.03 3.65 15.38
N THR A 63 -0.07 3.56 14.62
CA THR A 63 -1.24 4.41 14.84
C THR A 63 -1.74 4.27 16.28
N THR A 64 -1.97 5.39 16.95
CA THR A 64 -2.47 5.36 18.33
C THR A 64 -3.97 5.05 18.36
N PRO A 65 -4.48 4.39 19.41
CA PRO A 65 -5.92 4.17 19.59
C PRO A 65 -6.75 5.45 19.55
N ASP A 66 -6.23 6.56 20.09
CA ASP A 66 -6.91 7.86 20.08
C ASP A 66 -7.03 8.45 18.68
N ALA A 67 -5.96 8.35 17.86
CA ALA A 67 -6.01 8.80 16.48
C ALA A 67 -7.00 7.96 15.64
N ALA A 68 -7.00 6.63 15.82
CA ALA A 68 -7.96 5.76 15.17
C ALA A 68 -9.42 6.08 15.57
N ARG A 69 -9.68 6.33 16.87
CA ARG A 69 -11.01 6.77 17.35
C ARG A 69 -11.41 8.11 16.76
N ALA A 70 -10.51 9.10 16.75
CA ALA A 70 -10.78 10.42 16.19
C ALA A 70 -11.15 10.33 14.70
N MET A 71 -10.43 9.50 13.94
CA MET A 71 -10.71 9.27 12.52
C MET A 71 -12.08 8.63 12.29
N LEU A 72 -12.44 7.60 13.08
CA LEU A 72 -13.77 6.98 13.02
C LEU A 72 -14.87 7.97 13.33
N GLU A 73 -14.70 8.78 14.38
CA GLU A 73 -15.67 9.81 14.76
C GLU A 73 -15.82 10.88 13.69
N ALA A 74 -14.73 11.37 13.10
CA ALA A 74 -14.79 12.35 12.02
C ALA A 74 -15.60 11.80 10.82
N HIS A 75 -15.35 10.54 10.41
CA HIS A 75 -16.10 9.90 9.33
C HIS A 75 -17.58 9.70 9.69
N ARG A 76 -17.88 9.28 10.91
CA ARG A 76 -19.25 9.13 11.39
C ARG A 76 -20.04 10.43 11.26
N HIS A 77 -19.49 11.54 11.77
CA HIS A 77 -20.11 12.85 11.67
C HIS A 77 -20.25 13.33 10.22
N ALA A 78 -19.24 13.07 9.37
CA ALA A 78 -19.29 13.45 7.96
C ALA A 78 -20.37 12.67 7.18
N PHE A 79 -20.53 11.37 7.45
CA PHE A 79 -21.60 10.56 6.86
C PHE A 79 -22.98 11.02 7.34
N GLU A 80 -23.13 11.32 8.64
CA GLU A 80 -24.38 11.85 9.19
C GLU A 80 -24.79 13.17 8.50
N LYS A 81 -23.85 14.11 8.32
CA LYS A 81 -24.07 15.37 7.59
C LYS A 81 -24.56 15.15 6.14
N GLN A 82 -24.15 14.05 5.50
CA GLN A 82 -24.58 13.69 4.14
C GLN A 82 -25.86 12.85 4.10
N GLY A 83 -26.44 12.49 5.24
CA GLY A 83 -27.61 11.61 5.34
C GLY A 83 -27.29 10.13 5.15
N LEU A 84 -26.03 9.72 5.29
CA LEU A 84 -25.53 8.37 5.00
C LEU A 84 -25.45 7.46 6.23
N ASN A 85 -26.27 7.68 7.26
CA ASN A 85 -26.20 6.90 8.51
C ASN A 85 -26.32 5.37 8.29
N ALA A 86 -27.05 4.96 7.24
CA ALA A 86 -27.28 3.56 6.91
C ALA A 86 -26.02 2.81 6.43
N ILE A 87 -24.96 3.52 6.02
CA ILE A 87 -23.73 2.87 5.57
C ILE A 87 -22.83 2.45 6.73
N TRP A 88 -23.06 2.94 7.96
CA TRP A 88 -22.15 2.69 9.09
C TRP A 88 -21.88 1.20 9.35
N PRO A 89 -22.89 0.30 9.32
CA PRO A 89 -22.66 -1.14 9.44
C PRO A 89 -21.87 -1.75 8.27
N ARG A 90 -21.76 -1.05 7.13
CA ARG A 90 -20.99 -1.45 5.94
C ARG A 90 -19.60 -0.81 5.89
N ILE A 91 -19.20 -0.03 6.90
CA ILE A 91 -17.81 0.37 7.10
C ILE A 91 -17.10 -0.82 7.78
N ILE A 92 -16.43 -1.65 6.97
CA ILE A 92 -15.87 -2.92 7.41
C ILE A 92 -14.43 -2.80 7.92
N ALA A 93 -13.69 -1.78 7.48
CA ALA A 93 -12.30 -1.62 7.90
C ALA A 93 -11.84 -0.17 8.02
N LEU A 94 -10.87 0.02 8.92
CA LEU A 94 -10.09 1.24 9.06
C LEU A 94 -8.64 0.97 8.63
N VAL A 95 -8.11 1.79 7.73
CA VAL A 95 -6.69 1.74 7.38
C VAL A 95 -5.88 2.41 8.49
N VAL A 96 -4.90 1.68 9.01
CA VAL A 96 -4.00 2.12 10.10
C VAL A 96 -2.58 1.61 9.85
N GLN A 97 -1.61 2.17 10.56
CA GLN A 97 -0.20 1.75 10.51
C GLN A 97 0.11 0.80 11.69
N PRO A 98 0.25 -0.53 11.49
CA PRO A 98 0.58 -1.50 12.54
C PRO A 98 2.06 -1.54 12.93
N GLY A 99 2.92 -0.76 12.28
CA GLY A 99 4.37 -0.84 12.44
C GLY A 99 5.03 -1.80 11.46
N VAL A 100 4.52 -1.89 10.23
CA VAL A 100 5.13 -2.65 9.12
C VAL A 100 5.41 -1.73 7.95
N GLU A 101 6.58 -1.87 7.34
CA GLU A 101 7.00 -1.13 6.14
C GLU A 101 8.22 -1.83 5.52
N PHE A 102 8.61 -1.42 4.33
CA PHE A 102 9.88 -1.79 3.70
C PHE A 102 10.42 -0.62 2.87
N ASP A 103 11.75 -0.54 2.73
CA ASP A 103 12.42 0.43 1.87
C ASP A 103 13.08 -0.27 0.67
N HIS A 104 14.27 0.16 0.24
CA HIS A 104 14.98 -0.51 -0.84
C HIS A 104 15.65 -1.82 -0.43
N THR A 105 16.09 -1.92 0.82
CA THR A 105 16.99 -2.98 1.30
C THR A 105 16.60 -3.53 2.67
N ASN A 106 15.64 -2.93 3.35
CA ASN A 106 15.22 -3.27 4.70
C ASN A 106 13.71 -3.51 4.78
N VAL A 107 13.32 -4.36 5.72
CA VAL A 107 11.93 -4.63 6.11
C VAL A 107 11.81 -4.28 7.60
N ILE A 108 10.80 -3.49 7.96
CA ILE A 108 10.39 -3.30 9.34
C ILE A 108 9.39 -4.41 9.68
N ASP A 109 9.85 -5.38 10.45
CA ASP A 109 9.01 -6.49 10.90
C ASP A 109 7.94 -6.02 11.89
N TYR A 110 6.76 -6.63 11.78
CA TYR A 110 5.67 -6.44 12.73
C TYR A 110 6.10 -6.76 14.16
N GLN A 111 5.78 -5.86 15.10
CA GLN A 111 6.06 -6.02 16.53
C GLN A 111 4.75 -6.01 17.32
N PRO A 112 4.17 -7.19 17.66
CA PRO A 112 2.84 -7.29 18.25
C PRO A 112 2.66 -6.46 19.54
N ALA A 113 3.71 -6.41 20.37
CA ALA A 113 3.71 -5.64 21.61
C ALA A 113 3.46 -4.13 21.38
N LYS A 114 3.88 -3.57 20.24
CA LYS A 114 3.68 -2.14 19.92
C LYS A 114 2.25 -1.85 19.45
N ALA A 115 1.57 -2.82 18.84
CA ALA A 115 0.22 -2.66 18.29
C ALA A 115 -0.89 -3.17 19.22
N SER A 116 -0.55 -3.79 20.37
CA SER A 116 -1.52 -4.38 21.29
C SER A 116 -2.64 -3.43 21.74
N ALA A 117 -2.33 -2.17 22.03
CA ALA A 117 -3.35 -1.19 22.43
C ALA A 117 -4.30 -0.82 21.27
N LEU A 118 -3.80 -0.79 20.03
CA LEU A 118 -4.60 -0.53 18.83
C LEU A 118 -5.50 -1.73 18.52
N SER A 119 -4.94 -2.94 18.60
CA SER A 119 -5.70 -4.19 18.46
C SER A 119 -6.84 -4.29 19.48
N GLN A 120 -6.59 -4.02 20.77
CA GLN A 120 -7.63 -4.03 21.79
C GLN A 120 -8.72 -2.96 21.57
N MET A 121 -8.38 -1.84 20.94
CA MET A 121 -9.34 -0.77 20.67
C MET A 121 -10.42 -1.21 19.69
N VAL A 122 -10.06 -1.97 18.65
CA VAL A 122 -11.00 -2.37 17.59
C VAL A 122 -12.05 -3.36 18.08
N GLU A 123 -11.75 -4.14 19.13
CA GLU A 123 -12.69 -5.08 19.76
C GLU A 123 -13.96 -4.41 20.32
N ASN A 124 -13.95 -3.08 20.49
CA ASN A 124 -15.12 -2.32 20.90
C ASN A 124 -16.09 -2.01 19.73
N TYR A 125 -15.75 -2.40 18.50
CA TYR A 125 -16.53 -2.16 17.29
C TYR A 125 -16.94 -3.51 16.67
N GLU A 126 -18.25 -3.76 16.58
CA GLU A 126 -18.80 -5.08 16.20
C GLU A 126 -18.43 -5.53 14.78
N THR A 127 -18.33 -4.59 13.83
CA THR A 127 -18.14 -4.88 12.40
C THR A 127 -16.81 -4.40 11.84
N LEU A 128 -15.94 -3.83 12.67
CA LEU A 128 -14.74 -3.15 12.21
C LEU A 128 -13.50 -4.03 12.42
N ILE A 129 -12.70 -4.16 11.37
CA ILE A 129 -11.34 -4.71 11.42
C ILE A 129 -10.34 -3.65 10.93
N PHE A 130 -9.05 -3.96 10.97
CA PHE A 130 -8.04 -3.13 10.34
C PHE A 130 -7.64 -3.65 8.96
N GLU A 131 -7.42 -2.71 8.06
CA GLU A 131 -6.70 -2.92 6.81
C GLU A 131 -5.26 -2.41 6.98
N ALA A 132 -4.29 -3.25 6.67
CA ALA A 132 -2.86 -2.92 6.72
C ALA A 132 -2.28 -2.89 5.30
N HIS A 133 -1.60 -1.78 4.98
CA HIS A 133 -0.83 -1.60 3.76
C HIS A 133 0.64 -1.98 3.97
N SER A 134 1.40 -2.11 2.87
CA SER A 134 2.84 -2.46 2.90
C SER A 134 3.17 -3.73 3.70
N THR A 135 2.29 -4.73 3.67
CA THR A 135 2.51 -6.00 4.40
C THR A 135 3.45 -6.95 3.66
N ASP A 136 3.97 -6.52 2.51
CA ASP A 136 4.98 -7.19 1.72
C ASP A 136 6.21 -7.58 2.56
N TYR A 137 6.83 -8.71 2.19
CA TYR A 137 8.08 -9.24 2.77
C TYR A 137 8.05 -9.63 4.25
N GLN A 138 6.92 -9.44 4.95
CA GLN A 138 6.75 -9.94 6.31
C GLN A 138 6.86 -11.46 6.38
N THR A 139 7.38 -11.98 7.50
CA THR A 139 7.43 -13.43 7.72
C THR A 139 6.02 -14.03 7.78
N PRO A 140 5.83 -15.32 7.44
CA PRO A 140 4.53 -15.99 7.60
C PRO A 140 3.98 -15.92 9.04
N GLN A 141 4.87 -15.91 10.03
CA GLN A 141 4.52 -15.74 11.45
C GLN A 141 3.99 -14.34 11.72
N SER A 142 4.66 -13.30 11.21
CA SER A 142 4.22 -11.90 11.32
C SER A 142 2.87 -11.70 10.65
N LEU A 143 2.65 -12.24 9.44
CA LEU A 143 1.38 -12.18 8.73
C LEU A 143 0.24 -12.86 9.51
N ARG A 144 0.49 -14.04 10.11
CA ARG A 144 -0.48 -14.69 10.99
C ARG A 144 -0.79 -13.83 12.22
N GLN A 145 0.24 -13.23 12.83
CA GLN A 145 0.07 -12.43 14.03
C GLN A 145 -0.69 -11.12 13.75
N LEU A 146 -0.47 -10.50 12.59
CA LEU A 146 -1.27 -9.37 12.12
C LEU A 146 -2.77 -9.71 12.07
N VAL A 147 -3.13 -10.88 11.51
CA VAL A 147 -4.54 -11.33 11.47
C VAL A 147 -5.10 -11.57 12.87
N ILE A 148 -4.33 -12.19 13.77
CA ILE A 148 -4.74 -12.41 15.17
C ILE A 148 -5.01 -11.07 15.88
N ASP A 149 -4.21 -10.05 15.57
CA ASP A 149 -4.30 -8.72 16.17
C ASP A 149 -5.30 -7.81 15.43
N HIS A 150 -6.21 -8.39 14.62
CA HIS A 150 -7.31 -7.74 13.89
C HIS A 150 -6.91 -6.92 12.66
N PHE A 151 -5.65 -6.98 12.21
CA PHE A 151 -5.24 -6.54 10.86
C PHE A 151 -5.60 -7.65 9.86
N ALA A 152 -6.89 -7.78 9.58
CA ALA A 152 -7.43 -8.92 8.86
C ALA A 152 -7.50 -8.72 7.34
N ILE A 153 -7.40 -7.48 6.84
CA ILE A 153 -7.15 -7.21 5.42
C ILE A 153 -5.68 -6.83 5.25
N LEU A 154 -4.91 -7.73 4.63
CA LEU A 154 -3.48 -7.55 4.39
C LEU A 154 -3.23 -7.26 2.91
N LYS A 155 -2.84 -6.03 2.57
CA LYS A 155 -2.50 -5.68 1.18
C LYS A 155 -1.07 -6.03 0.85
N VAL A 156 -0.90 -6.68 -0.30
CA VAL A 156 0.39 -7.11 -0.87
C VAL A 156 0.43 -6.70 -2.35
N GLY A 157 1.58 -6.27 -2.84
CA GLY A 157 1.75 -5.87 -4.23
C GLY A 157 3.20 -6.02 -4.70
N PRO A 158 4.13 -5.16 -4.25
CA PRO A 158 5.55 -5.25 -4.58
C PRO A 158 6.16 -6.64 -4.38
N ALA A 159 5.84 -7.37 -3.30
CA ALA A 159 6.38 -8.72 -3.09
C ALA A 159 5.98 -9.71 -4.20
N LEU A 160 4.78 -9.58 -4.77
CA LEU A 160 4.31 -10.45 -5.85
C LEU A 160 5.11 -10.21 -7.14
N THR A 161 5.31 -8.94 -7.48
CA THR A 161 6.01 -8.54 -8.71
C THR A 161 7.53 -8.63 -8.58
N PHE A 162 8.06 -8.50 -7.37
CA PHE A 162 9.43 -8.81 -7.02
C PHE A 162 9.75 -10.29 -7.20
N ALA A 163 8.89 -11.20 -6.72
CA ALA A 163 9.07 -12.64 -6.92
C ALA A 163 8.99 -13.03 -8.41
N LEU A 164 8.08 -12.40 -9.18
CA LEU A 164 8.04 -12.53 -10.63
C LEU A 164 9.38 -12.11 -11.27
N ARG A 165 9.91 -10.95 -10.88
CA ARG A 165 11.22 -10.46 -11.37
C ARG A 165 12.34 -11.45 -11.07
N GLU A 166 12.41 -11.99 -9.86
CA GLU A 166 13.42 -13.00 -9.50
C GLU A 166 13.34 -14.25 -10.37
N ALA A 167 12.11 -14.73 -10.63
CA ALA A 167 11.88 -15.86 -11.52
C ALA A 167 12.34 -15.55 -12.95
N LEU A 168 11.95 -14.40 -13.51
CA LEU A 168 12.33 -13.96 -14.84
C LEU A 168 13.84 -13.75 -14.98
N PHE A 169 14.50 -13.18 -13.98
CA PHE A 169 15.96 -13.00 -13.99
C PHE A 169 16.70 -14.33 -13.91
N SER A 170 16.17 -15.27 -13.13
CA SER A 170 16.73 -16.63 -13.05
C SER A 170 16.56 -17.37 -14.38
N LEU A 171 15.40 -17.24 -15.03
CA LEU A 171 15.15 -17.83 -16.35
C LEU A 171 16.05 -17.20 -17.42
N ALA A 172 16.28 -15.89 -17.39
CA ALA A 172 17.22 -15.23 -18.29
C ALA A 172 18.66 -15.74 -18.09
N ALA A 173 19.08 -15.96 -16.85
CA ALA A 173 20.40 -16.57 -16.58
C ALA A 173 20.48 -18.02 -17.08
N ILE A 174 19.41 -18.80 -16.96
CA ILE A 174 19.33 -20.16 -17.53
C ILE A 174 19.38 -20.11 -19.06
N GLU A 175 18.69 -19.15 -19.69
CA GLU A 175 18.71 -18.95 -21.14
C GLU A 175 20.14 -18.73 -21.65
N GLU A 176 20.93 -17.90 -20.97
CA GLU A 176 22.34 -17.63 -21.32
C GLU A 176 23.22 -18.88 -21.34
N GLU A 177 22.90 -19.91 -20.54
CA GLU A 177 23.63 -21.18 -20.49
C GLU A 177 23.13 -22.21 -21.52
N LEU A 178 21.84 -22.18 -21.86
CA LEU A 178 21.20 -23.20 -22.69
C LEU A 178 21.06 -22.80 -24.17
N VAL A 179 20.95 -21.51 -24.46
CA VAL A 179 20.64 -21.00 -25.79
C VAL A 179 21.89 -20.37 -26.42
N PRO A 180 22.14 -20.56 -27.73
CA PRO A 180 23.24 -19.85 -28.39
C PRO A 180 23.08 -18.34 -28.26
N ALA A 181 24.15 -17.62 -27.89
CA ALA A 181 24.12 -16.19 -27.56
C ALA A 181 23.34 -15.29 -28.56
N LYS A 182 23.39 -15.60 -29.86
CA LYS A 182 22.67 -14.86 -30.91
C LYS A 182 21.14 -15.00 -30.90
N ALA A 183 20.62 -15.94 -30.12
CA ALA A 183 19.21 -16.29 -30.01
C ALA A 183 18.64 -16.05 -28.60
N CYS A 184 19.47 -15.59 -27.65
CA CYS A 184 18.99 -15.20 -26.32
C CYS A 184 18.15 -13.91 -26.42
N SER A 185 17.12 -13.82 -25.59
CA SER A 185 16.24 -12.66 -25.49
C SER A 185 16.96 -11.38 -25.03
N GLY A 186 17.96 -11.53 -24.15
CA GLY A 186 18.62 -10.39 -23.52
C GLY A 186 17.74 -9.64 -22.52
N LEU A 187 16.70 -10.28 -21.97
CA LEU A 187 15.68 -9.67 -21.11
C LEU A 187 16.24 -8.68 -20.07
N ARG A 188 17.30 -9.07 -19.35
CA ARG A 188 17.89 -8.22 -18.30
C ARG A 188 18.50 -6.93 -18.86
N GLN A 189 19.10 -6.99 -20.05
CA GLN A 189 19.69 -5.83 -20.72
C GLN A 189 18.59 -4.93 -21.28
N VAL A 190 17.60 -5.50 -21.98
CA VAL A 190 16.46 -4.75 -22.52
C VAL A 190 15.73 -4.00 -21.41
N LEU A 191 15.47 -4.66 -20.29
CA LEU A 191 14.84 -4.05 -19.14
C LEU A 191 15.67 -2.89 -18.55
N GLU A 192 16.97 -3.06 -18.41
CA GLU A 192 17.87 -2.00 -17.92
C GLU A 192 17.89 -0.80 -18.88
N ASP A 193 17.96 -1.04 -20.19
CA ASP A 193 17.95 0.00 -21.22
C ASP A 193 16.64 0.80 -21.19
N VAL A 194 15.50 0.10 -21.15
CA VAL A 194 14.17 0.75 -21.08
C VAL A 194 14.03 1.57 -19.78
N MET A 195 14.48 1.03 -18.64
CA MET A 195 14.44 1.77 -17.38
C MET A 195 15.37 2.99 -17.39
N LEU A 196 16.52 2.95 -18.08
CA LEU A 196 17.41 4.11 -18.23
C LEU A 196 16.81 5.18 -19.14
N ASP A 197 16.18 4.78 -20.24
CA ASP A 197 15.54 5.67 -21.21
C ASP A 197 14.28 6.34 -20.66
N ARG A 198 13.55 5.65 -19.76
CA ARG A 198 12.31 6.13 -19.14
C ARG A 198 12.43 6.12 -17.62
N PRO A 199 13.13 7.08 -16.99
CA PRO A 199 13.44 7.02 -15.56
C PRO A 199 12.29 7.44 -14.63
N GLU A 200 11.16 7.91 -15.16
CA GLU A 200 10.07 8.56 -14.41
C GLU A 200 9.50 7.71 -13.28
N TYR A 201 9.46 6.38 -13.41
CA TYR A 201 8.87 5.52 -12.38
C TYR A 201 9.84 5.18 -11.24
N TRP A 202 11.14 5.46 -11.38
CA TRP A 202 12.14 5.07 -10.35
C TRP A 202 13.06 6.20 -9.90
N GLN A 203 13.26 7.27 -10.67
CA GLN A 203 14.28 8.29 -10.39
C GLN A 203 14.09 9.01 -9.05
N SER A 204 12.83 9.25 -8.65
CA SER A 204 12.49 9.84 -7.36
C SER A 204 12.65 8.88 -6.18
N HIS A 205 12.81 7.58 -6.44
CA HIS A 205 12.93 6.54 -5.43
C HIS A 205 14.38 6.08 -5.25
N TYR A 206 15.16 5.93 -6.33
CA TYR A 206 16.53 5.40 -6.22
C TYR A 206 17.58 6.51 -6.22
N HIS A 207 18.28 6.64 -5.10
CA HIS A 207 19.32 7.64 -4.87
C HIS A 207 20.72 7.00 -4.80
N GLY A 208 21.75 7.83 -4.60
CA GLY A 208 23.15 7.40 -4.59
C GLY A 208 23.82 7.45 -5.97
N ASP A 209 25.00 6.81 -6.07
CA ASP A 209 25.82 6.79 -7.27
C ASP A 209 25.25 5.89 -8.38
N GLY A 210 25.93 5.87 -9.53
CA GLY A 210 25.48 5.08 -10.69
C GLY A 210 25.36 3.58 -10.42
N ASN A 211 26.24 3.01 -9.59
CA ASN A 211 26.19 1.58 -9.27
C ASN A 211 25.08 1.27 -8.25
N ALA A 212 24.89 2.12 -7.24
CA ALA A 212 23.79 2.00 -6.29
C ALA A 212 22.43 2.04 -7.00
N ARG A 213 22.23 2.99 -7.93
CA ARG A 213 20.99 3.08 -8.71
C ARG A 213 20.79 1.87 -9.64
N ARG A 214 21.87 1.38 -10.27
CA ARG A 214 21.83 0.16 -11.10
C ARG A 214 21.40 -1.06 -10.28
N LEU A 215 21.96 -1.23 -9.09
CA LEU A 215 21.55 -2.32 -8.19
C LEU A 215 20.10 -2.15 -7.74
N ALA A 216 19.68 -0.94 -7.39
CA ALA A 216 18.31 -0.68 -6.95
C ALA A 216 17.27 -1.01 -8.03
N ARG A 217 17.52 -0.67 -9.30
CA ARG A 217 16.63 -1.05 -10.42
C ARG A 217 16.42 -2.55 -10.54
N GLY A 218 17.46 -3.34 -10.31
CA GLY A 218 17.41 -4.79 -10.44
C GLY A 218 16.93 -5.53 -9.18
N TYR A 219 17.09 -4.95 -7.99
CA TYR A 219 17.04 -5.71 -6.74
C TYR A 219 16.32 -5.04 -5.56
N SER A 220 15.91 -3.77 -5.68
CA SER A 220 15.23 -3.07 -4.59
C SER A 220 13.86 -3.68 -4.24
N TYR A 221 13.53 -3.76 -2.95
CA TYR A 221 12.19 -4.16 -2.46
C TYR A 221 11.10 -3.15 -2.86
N SER A 222 11.43 -1.91 -3.20
CA SER A 222 10.44 -0.96 -3.72
C SER A 222 9.87 -1.38 -5.07
N ASP A 223 10.52 -2.34 -5.76
CA ASP A 223 10.07 -3.02 -6.98
C ASP A 223 9.56 -2.09 -8.08
N ARG A 224 10.26 -0.98 -8.34
CA ARG A 224 9.84 0.01 -9.35
C ARG A 224 9.89 -0.52 -10.77
N VAL A 225 10.59 -1.64 -10.98
CA VAL A 225 10.60 -2.40 -12.23
C VAL A 225 9.20 -2.87 -12.66
N ARG A 226 8.25 -3.03 -11.72
CA ARG A 226 6.89 -3.50 -12.04
C ARG A 226 6.13 -2.64 -13.04
N TYR A 227 6.48 -1.36 -13.12
CA TYR A 227 5.85 -0.41 -14.05
C TYR A 227 6.33 -0.58 -15.50
N TYR A 228 7.39 -1.37 -15.73
CA TYR A 228 8.00 -1.56 -17.03
C TYR A 228 7.60 -2.89 -17.70
N TRP A 229 7.09 -3.87 -16.96
CA TRP A 229 6.61 -5.14 -17.55
C TRP A 229 5.60 -5.00 -18.69
N PRO A 230 4.74 -3.96 -18.73
CA PRO A 230 3.85 -3.74 -19.87
C PRO A 230 4.50 -3.07 -21.10
N ASP A 231 5.77 -2.66 -21.04
CA ASP A 231 6.43 -2.04 -22.20
C ASP A 231 6.61 -3.06 -23.32
N SER A 232 6.28 -2.67 -24.55
CA SER A 232 6.32 -3.57 -25.71
C SER A 232 7.71 -4.12 -26.06
N GLN A 233 8.78 -3.51 -25.57
CA GLN A 233 10.14 -4.02 -25.78
C GLN A 233 10.51 -5.15 -24.82
N ILE A 234 9.86 -5.21 -23.64
CA ILE A 234 10.09 -6.18 -22.56
C ILE A 234 9.17 -7.39 -22.76
#